data_AF-A0A9P7DIW9-F1
#
_entry.id   AF-A0A9P7DIW9-F1
#
_cell.length_a   1.000
_cell.length_b   1.000
_cell.length_c   1.000
_cell.angle_alpha   90.00
_cell.angle_beta   90.00
_cell.angle_gamma   90.00
#
_symmetry.space_group_name_H-M   'P 1'
#
loop_
_entity.id
_entity.type
_entity.pdbx_description
1 polymer ?
#
loop_
_entity_poly.entity_id
_entity_poly.type
_entity_poly.pdbx_seq_one_letter_code
_entity_poly.pdbx_strand_id
1 'polypeptide(L)'
;MARIASDPVLDIQPDFSSPTFEGLRNCIIGGTQTTHEEVTNKLATAWEQDRDLRVVAWTRQVDEDQRLAAHTAQTERERVDQERLRLEQEAEAELREAEKKKPKINDFKIGAAVGDTLTPCPSQYAIHKLKSFEYVELWYFSPDGCRETADDAKTSADDTFGLTKVEDFVTLKPVASFKASRKAIQDHSLEWRQFDLAKNSFLLYINKLKWPDKHQRALTMFFMNIVSHPSRSEPYRE
;
A
#
# COMPACT_ATOMS: atom_id res chain seq x y z
N MET A 1 -16.05 -53.79 -5.86
CA MET A 1 -16.40 -54.67 -6.99
C MET A 1 -15.15 -54.87 -7.82
N ALA A 2 -14.93 -56.06 -8.38
CA ALA A 2 -13.79 -56.29 -9.27
C ALA A 2 -13.97 -55.42 -10.53
N ARG A 3 -12.92 -54.70 -10.92
CA ARG A 3 -12.91 -53.85 -12.10
C ARG A 3 -12.99 -54.75 -13.34
N ILE A 4 -13.92 -54.48 -14.25
CA ILE A 4 -13.95 -55.20 -15.52
C ILE A 4 -12.72 -54.74 -16.32
N ALA A 5 -11.97 -55.68 -16.91
CA ALA A 5 -10.67 -55.41 -17.55
C ALA A 5 -10.75 -55.30 -19.09
N SER A 6 -11.84 -55.77 -19.69
CA SER A 6 -12.08 -55.80 -21.14
C SER A 6 -13.49 -55.32 -21.45
N ASP A 7 -13.66 -54.62 -22.56
CA ASP A 7 -14.97 -54.09 -23.00
C ASP A 7 -15.94 -55.25 -23.35
N PRO A 8 -17.02 -55.45 -22.57
CA PRO A 8 -17.98 -56.54 -22.80
C PRO A 8 -18.83 -56.35 -24.07
N VAL A 9 -18.81 -55.15 -24.67
CA VAL A 9 -19.52 -54.88 -25.93
C VAL A 9 -18.84 -55.60 -27.10
N LEU A 10 -17.53 -55.86 -26.99
CA LEU A 10 -16.71 -56.54 -27.99
C LEU A 10 -16.77 -58.07 -27.88
N ASP A 11 -17.44 -58.62 -26.87
CA ASP A 11 -17.58 -60.07 -26.71
C ASP A 11 -18.50 -60.64 -27.80
N ILE A 12 -17.97 -61.65 -28.51
CA ILE A 12 -18.70 -62.38 -29.55
C ILE A 12 -19.47 -63.53 -28.92
N GLN A 13 -20.73 -63.69 -29.31
CA GLN A 13 -21.57 -64.79 -28.86
C GLN A 13 -20.96 -66.14 -29.29
N PRO A 14 -20.70 -67.07 -28.36
CA PRO A 14 -20.27 -68.41 -28.71
C PRO A 14 -21.37 -69.12 -29.52
N ASP A 15 -20.98 -69.86 -30.56
CA ASP A 15 -21.93 -70.69 -31.30
C ASP A 15 -22.32 -71.92 -30.47
N PHE A 16 -23.45 -71.80 -29.76
CA PHE A 16 -24.02 -72.87 -28.93
C PHE A 16 -24.59 -74.04 -29.76
N SER A 17 -24.66 -73.91 -31.09
CA SER A 17 -25.06 -75.00 -31.99
C SER A 17 -23.91 -75.94 -32.35
N SER A 18 -22.66 -75.49 -32.14
CA SER A 18 -21.44 -76.23 -32.45
C SER A 18 -21.38 -77.60 -31.77
N PRO A 19 -20.75 -78.62 -32.39
CA PRO A 19 -20.52 -79.95 -31.79
C PRO A 19 -19.83 -79.89 -30.42
N THR A 20 -19.07 -78.83 -30.15
CA THR A 20 -18.36 -78.63 -28.88
C THR A 20 -19.30 -78.52 -27.67
N PHE A 21 -20.54 -78.05 -27.87
CA PHE A 21 -21.55 -77.90 -26.82
C PHE A 21 -22.57 -79.05 -26.80
N GLU A 22 -22.44 -80.05 -27.67
CA GLU A 22 -23.38 -81.17 -27.81
C GLU A 22 -23.50 -82.01 -26.53
N GLY A 23 -22.37 -82.31 -25.87
CA GLY A 23 -22.37 -83.01 -24.58
C GLY A 23 -23.11 -82.26 -23.46
N LEU A 24 -23.01 -80.93 -23.44
CA LEU A 24 -23.71 -80.07 -22.48
C LEU A 24 -25.23 -80.04 -22.77
N ARG A 25 -25.61 -79.96 -24.05
CA ARG A 25 -27.01 -80.01 -24.49
C ARG A 25 -27.67 -81.34 -24.11
N ASN A 26 -26.98 -82.46 -24.31
CA ASN A 26 -27.46 -83.81 -23.94
C ASN A 26 -27.71 -83.97 -22.43
N CYS A 27 -26.83 -83.42 -21.58
CA CYS A 27 -27.02 -83.45 -20.12
C CYS A 27 -28.28 -82.70 -19.66
N ILE A 28 -28.62 -81.58 -20.31
CA ILE A 28 -29.79 -80.77 -19.96
C ILE A 28 -31.10 -81.46 -20.41
N ILE A 29 -31.05 -82.15 -21.56
CA ILE A 29 -32.17 -82.93 -22.11
C ILE A 29 -32.44 -84.18 -21.28
N GLY A 30 -31.41 -84.84 -20.76
CA GLY A 30 -31.57 -86.03 -19.89
C GLY A 30 -32.34 -85.77 -18.59
N GLY A 31 -32.50 -84.51 -18.18
CA GLY A 31 -33.24 -84.10 -16.97
C GLY A 31 -34.57 -83.39 -17.21
N THR A 32 -34.93 -83.05 -18.45
CA THR A 32 -36.15 -82.28 -18.79
C THR A 32 -36.66 -82.65 -20.19
N GLN A 33 -37.99 -82.69 -20.43
CA GLN A 33 -38.59 -82.95 -21.77
C GLN A 33 -38.39 -81.77 -22.75
N THR A 34 -37.15 -81.36 -23.00
CA THR A 34 -36.81 -80.16 -23.77
C THR A 34 -36.02 -80.54 -25.04
N THR A 35 -36.18 -79.78 -26.13
CA THR A 35 -35.50 -80.04 -27.43
C THR A 35 -34.11 -79.40 -27.50
N HIS A 36 -33.17 -79.94 -28.29
CA HIS A 36 -31.84 -79.35 -28.51
C HIS A 36 -31.85 -77.87 -28.93
N GLU A 37 -32.85 -77.47 -29.71
CA GLU A 37 -33.05 -76.09 -30.17
C GLU A 37 -33.45 -75.16 -29.02
N GLU A 38 -34.35 -75.61 -28.14
CA GLU A 38 -34.76 -74.87 -26.95
C GLU A 38 -33.62 -74.72 -25.92
N VAL A 39 -32.75 -75.72 -25.80
CA VAL A 39 -31.55 -75.62 -24.94
C VAL A 39 -30.54 -74.62 -25.51
N THR A 40 -30.37 -74.61 -26.83
CA THR A 40 -29.49 -73.65 -27.53
C THR A 40 -29.99 -72.21 -27.34
N ASN A 41 -31.30 -71.99 -27.48
CA ASN A 41 -31.92 -70.69 -27.24
C ASN A 41 -31.81 -70.25 -25.78
N LYS A 42 -32.01 -71.16 -24.81
CA LYS A 42 -31.85 -70.84 -23.38
C LYS A 42 -30.41 -70.42 -23.04
N LEU A 43 -29.40 -71.08 -23.64
CA LEU A 43 -28.00 -70.71 -23.45
C LEU A 43 -27.65 -69.38 -24.11
N ALA A 44 -28.20 -69.11 -25.30
CA ALA A 44 -28.07 -67.82 -25.97
C ALA A 44 -28.68 -66.68 -25.14
N THR A 45 -29.92 -66.83 -24.67
CA THR A 45 -30.59 -65.83 -23.84
C THR A 45 -29.88 -65.60 -22.50
N ALA A 46 -29.37 -66.66 -21.86
CA ALA A 46 -28.61 -66.53 -20.62
C ALA A 46 -27.27 -65.79 -20.85
N TRP A 47 -26.62 -66.01 -21.99
CA TRP A 47 -25.40 -65.30 -22.37
C TRP A 47 -25.67 -63.82 -22.70
N GLU A 48 -26.75 -63.51 -23.42
CA GLU A 48 -27.17 -62.14 -23.69
C GLU A 48 -27.47 -61.37 -22.39
N GLN A 49 -28.19 -61.98 -21.44
CA GLN A 49 -28.47 -61.37 -20.15
C GLN A 49 -27.19 -61.08 -19.34
N ASP A 50 -26.25 -62.01 -19.31
CA ASP A 50 -24.96 -61.82 -18.62
C ASP A 50 -24.09 -60.77 -19.32
N ARG A 51 -24.08 -60.74 -20.66
CA ARG A 51 -23.42 -59.68 -21.44
C ARG A 51 -24.04 -58.32 -21.15
N ASP A 52 -25.36 -58.19 -21.15
CA ASP A 52 -26.06 -56.94 -20.86
C ASP A 52 -25.73 -56.42 -19.46
N LEU A 53 -25.70 -57.31 -18.45
CA LEU A 53 -25.29 -56.96 -17.09
C LEU A 53 -23.84 -56.46 -17.03
N ARG A 54 -22.92 -57.09 -17.78
CA ARG A 54 -21.51 -56.66 -17.85
C ARG A 54 -21.35 -55.34 -18.60
N VAL A 55 -22.09 -55.13 -19.69
CA VAL A 55 -22.10 -53.86 -20.43
C VAL A 55 -22.59 -52.74 -19.53
N VAL A 56 -23.70 -52.92 -18.80
CA VAL A 56 -24.21 -51.91 -17.85
C VAL A 56 -23.18 -51.61 -16.75
N ALA A 57 -22.52 -52.64 -16.20
CA ALA A 57 -21.48 -52.47 -15.20
C ALA A 57 -20.24 -51.74 -15.74
N TRP A 58 -19.83 -52.03 -16.98
CA TRP A 58 -18.72 -51.37 -17.67
C TRP A 58 -19.04 -49.92 -18.00
N THR A 59 -20.22 -49.63 -18.56
CA THR A 59 -20.67 -48.27 -18.85
C THR A 59 -20.69 -47.42 -17.59
N ARG A 60 -21.17 -47.97 -16.46
CA ARG A 60 -21.13 -47.29 -15.17
C ARG A 60 -19.70 -46.99 -14.71
N GLN A 61 -18.79 -47.95 -14.87
CA GLN A 61 -17.37 -47.76 -14.50
C GLN A 61 -16.72 -46.65 -15.34
N VAL A 62 -16.96 -46.63 -16.65
CA VAL A 62 -16.41 -45.60 -17.56
C VAL A 62 -16.98 -44.22 -17.25
N ASP A 63 -18.27 -44.12 -16.94
CA ASP A 63 -18.91 -42.86 -16.54
C ASP A 63 -18.35 -42.34 -15.19
N GLU A 64 -18.13 -43.23 -14.21
CA GLU A 64 -17.47 -42.88 -12.94
C GLU A 64 -16.02 -42.41 -13.14
N ASP A 65 -15.24 -43.09 -13.99
CA ASP A 65 -13.86 -42.72 -14.33
C ASP A 65 -13.81 -41.37 -15.07
N GLN A 66 -14.72 -41.14 -16.02
CA GLN A 66 -14.82 -39.87 -16.75
C GLN A 66 -15.19 -38.71 -15.83
N ARG A 67 -16.13 -38.92 -14.89
CA ARG A 67 -16.48 -37.89 -13.89
C ARG A 67 -15.31 -37.57 -12.97
N LEU A 68 -14.57 -38.58 -12.53
CA LEU A 68 -13.40 -38.37 -11.69
C LEU A 68 -12.31 -37.60 -12.45
N ALA A 69 -12.02 -37.99 -13.69
CA ALA A 69 -11.05 -37.32 -14.55
C ALA A 69 -11.46 -35.87 -14.89
N ALA A 70 -12.74 -35.62 -15.13
CA ALA A 70 -13.27 -34.27 -15.36
C ALA A 70 -13.13 -33.40 -14.10
N HIS A 71 -13.45 -33.95 -12.93
CA HIS A 71 -13.30 -33.25 -11.65
C HIS A 71 -11.83 -32.92 -11.34
N THR A 72 -10.90 -33.85 -11.56
CA THR A 72 -9.47 -33.61 -11.35
C THR A 72 -8.95 -32.56 -12.32
N ALA A 73 -9.29 -32.66 -13.61
CA ALA A 73 -8.89 -31.68 -14.62
C ALA A 73 -9.44 -30.28 -14.32
N GLN A 74 -10.66 -30.18 -13.82
CA GLN A 74 -11.25 -28.91 -13.40
C GLN A 74 -10.54 -28.33 -12.17
N THR A 75 -10.26 -29.17 -11.16
CA THR A 75 -9.53 -28.73 -9.96
C THR A 75 -8.12 -28.25 -10.29
N GLU A 76 -7.42 -28.92 -11.21
CA GLU A 76 -6.09 -28.51 -11.67
C GLU A 76 -6.14 -27.18 -12.43
N ARG A 77 -7.12 -26.99 -13.32
CA ARG A 77 -7.32 -25.71 -14.01
C ARG A 77 -7.60 -24.58 -13.04
N GLU A 78 -8.50 -24.79 -12.08
CA GLU A 78 -8.82 -23.80 -11.05
C GLU A 78 -7.59 -23.44 -10.21
N ARG A 79 -6.72 -24.41 -9.88
CA ARG A 79 -5.46 -24.15 -9.17
C ARG A 79 -4.49 -23.32 -9.99
N VAL A 80 -4.31 -23.65 -11.27
CA VAL A 80 -3.43 -22.91 -12.18
C VAL A 80 -3.93 -21.48 -12.38
N ASP A 81 -5.23 -21.30 -12.54
CA ASP A 81 -5.83 -19.97 -12.69
C ASP A 81 -5.71 -19.14 -11.40
N GLN A 82 -5.91 -19.76 -10.23
CA GLN A 82 -5.68 -19.10 -8.94
C GLN A 82 -4.21 -18.70 -8.75
N GLU A 83 -3.27 -19.55 -9.13
CA GLU A 83 -1.84 -19.26 -9.04
C GLU A 83 -1.43 -18.12 -9.98
N ARG A 84 -1.94 -18.12 -11.22
CA ARG A 84 -1.76 -17.01 -12.17
C ARG A 84 -2.28 -15.70 -11.61
N LEU A 85 -3.49 -15.70 -11.06
CA LEU A 85 -4.09 -14.51 -10.48
C LEU A 85 -3.27 -13.99 -9.28
N ARG A 86 -2.75 -14.89 -8.44
CA ARG A 86 -1.87 -14.50 -7.32
C ARG A 86 -0.58 -13.85 -7.79
N LEU A 87 0.08 -14.44 -8.80
CA LEU A 87 1.30 -13.88 -9.38
C LEU A 87 1.04 -12.51 -10.02
N GLU A 88 -0.09 -12.33 -10.70
CA GLU A 88 -0.47 -11.04 -11.29
C GLU A 88 -0.75 -9.99 -10.21
N GLN A 89 -1.46 -10.36 -9.15
CA GLN A 89 -1.71 -9.48 -8.00
C GLN A 89 -0.42 -9.09 -7.27
N GLU A 90 0.52 -10.02 -7.09
CA GLU A 90 1.82 -9.76 -6.48
C GLU A 90 2.65 -8.83 -7.35
N ALA A 91 2.70 -9.07 -8.67
CA ALA A 91 3.40 -8.20 -9.61
C ALA A 91 2.78 -6.78 -9.66
N GLU A 92 1.45 -6.66 -9.63
CA GLU A 92 0.79 -5.36 -9.57
C GLU A 92 1.05 -4.64 -8.24
N ALA A 93 1.06 -5.38 -7.12
CA ALA A 93 1.41 -4.83 -5.82
C ALA A 93 2.88 -4.36 -5.79
N GLU A 94 3.80 -5.13 -6.37
CA GLU A 94 5.22 -4.77 -6.48
C GLU A 94 5.39 -3.51 -7.33
N LEU A 95 4.70 -3.39 -8.47
CA LEU A 95 4.71 -2.19 -9.30
C LEU A 95 4.16 -0.98 -8.55
N ARG A 96 3.04 -1.13 -7.81
CA ARG A 96 2.46 -0.04 -7.00
C ARG A 96 3.40 0.39 -5.87
N GLU A 97 4.06 -0.56 -5.20
CA GLU A 97 5.06 -0.25 -4.17
C GLU A 97 6.31 0.41 -4.78
N ALA A 98 6.76 -0.03 -5.95
CA ALA A 98 7.84 0.61 -6.69
C ALA A 98 7.47 2.05 -7.09
N GLU A 99 6.23 2.31 -7.50
CA GLU A 99 5.75 3.66 -7.82
C GLU A 99 5.67 4.57 -6.58
N LYS A 100 5.21 4.05 -5.43
CA LYS A 100 5.23 4.81 -4.16
C LYS A 100 6.65 5.17 -3.71
N LYS A 101 7.62 4.29 -3.99
CA LYS A 101 9.03 4.50 -3.64
C LYS A 101 9.78 5.43 -4.59
N LYS A 102 9.22 5.77 -5.76
CA LYS A 102 9.84 6.76 -6.65
C LYS A 102 9.89 8.10 -5.90
N PRO A 103 11.08 8.73 -5.79
CA PRO A 103 11.20 10.03 -5.19
C PRO A 103 10.24 10.99 -5.91
N LYS A 104 9.24 11.49 -5.19
CA LYS A 104 8.32 12.47 -5.73
C LYS A 104 9.08 13.78 -5.84
N ILE A 105 9.70 14.01 -6.99
CA ILE A 105 10.31 15.31 -7.30
C ILE A 105 9.18 16.34 -7.22
N ASN A 106 9.37 17.33 -6.36
CA ASN A 106 8.43 18.44 -6.27
C ASN A 106 8.44 19.17 -7.61
N ASP A 107 7.24 19.45 -8.12
CA ASP A 107 7.08 20.27 -9.32
C ASP A 107 7.56 21.71 -9.03
N PHE A 108 8.09 22.38 -10.05
CA PHE A 108 8.57 23.74 -9.94
C PHE A 108 7.71 24.66 -10.80
N LYS A 109 7.44 25.87 -10.30
CA LYS A 109 6.65 26.84 -11.05
C LYS A 109 7.48 27.41 -12.19
N ILE A 110 7.23 26.94 -13.41
CA ILE A 110 7.82 27.47 -14.64
C ILE A 110 7.44 28.96 -14.75
N GLY A 111 8.44 29.84 -14.82
CA GLY A 111 8.26 31.30 -14.92
C GLY A 111 8.18 32.05 -13.58
N ALA A 112 8.27 31.36 -12.44
CA ALA A 112 8.50 32.04 -11.17
C ALA A 112 9.96 32.51 -11.12
N ALA A 113 10.18 33.83 -11.20
CA ALA A 113 11.49 34.40 -10.94
C ALA A 113 11.90 34.06 -9.51
N VAL A 114 13.02 33.34 -9.35
CA VAL A 114 13.67 33.22 -8.05
C VAL A 114 14.23 34.59 -7.74
N GLY A 115 13.77 35.21 -6.64
CA GLY A 115 14.27 36.53 -6.26
C GLY A 115 15.77 36.48 -6.00
N ASP A 116 16.50 37.49 -6.48
CA ASP A 116 17.97 37.59 -6.32
C ASP A 116 18.43 37.76 -4.86
N THR A 117 17.49 37.88 -3.91
CA THR A 117 17.76 38.07 -2.49
C THR A 117 17.18 36.92 -1.66
N LEU A 118 18.06 36.19 -0.98
CA LEU A 118 17.65 35.25 0.05
C LEU A 118 17.05 36.03 1.21
N THR A 119 15.75 35.82 1.49
CA THR A 119 15.14 36.41 2.68
C THR A 119 15.78 35.77 3.92
N PRO A 120 16.38 36.56 4.84
CA PRO A 120 16.95 36.02 6.07
C PRO A 120 15.87 35.25 6.84
N CYS A 121 16.18 34.02 7.25
CA CYS A 121 15.25 33.18 8.01
C CYS A 121 15.61 33.24 9.50
N PRO A 122 14.72 33.75 10.38
CA PRO A 122 14.93 33.75 11.81
C PRO A 122 14.85 32.32 12.37
N SER A 123 15.34 32.14 13.59
CA SER A 123 15.36 30.84 14.26
C SER A 123 13.98 30.21 14.41
N GLN A 124 13.91 28.88 14.39
CA GLN A 124 12.67 28.14 14.66
C GLN A 124 12.10 28.47 16.05
N TYR A 125 12.98 28.73 17.03
CA TYR A 125 12.61 29.24 18.34
C TYR A 125 11.80 30.54 18.25
N ALA A 126 12.31 31.54 17.51
CA ALA A 126 11.63 32.82 17.35
C ALA A 126 10.30 32.70 16.60
N ILE A 127 10.25 31.85 15.56
CA ILE A 127 9.01 31.57 14.82
C ILE A 127 7.98 30.89 15.72
N HIS A 128 8.40 29.95 16.57
CA HIS A 128 7.50 29.26 17.50
C HIS A 128 6.92 30.22 18.56
N LYS A 129 7.75 31.12 19.11
CA LYS A 129 7.30 32.21 19.99
C LYS A 129 6.27 33.10 19.31
N LEU A 130 6.53 33.51 18.06
CA LEU A 130 5.56 34.29 17.28
C LEU A 130 4.24 33.55 17.04
N LYS A 131 4.27 32.24 16.79
CA LYS A 131 3.03 31.45 16.64
C LYS A 131 2.21 31.41 17.92
N SER A 132 2.89 31.46 19.07
CA SER A 132 2.26 31.42 20.39
C SER A 132 1.92 32.82 20.93
N PHE A 133 2.10 33.88 20.13
CA PHE A 133 1.97 35.29 20.53
C PHE A 133 2.82 35.67 21.76
N GLU A 134 3.92 34.97 21.97
CA GLU A 134 4.85 35.24 23.05
C GLU A 134 5.89 36.29 22.64
N TYR A 135 6.42 37.00 23.64
CA TYR A 135 7.51 37.93 23.42
C TYR A 135 8.77 37.18 22.95
N VAL A 136 9.46 37.78 21.99
CA VAL A 136 10.75 37.33 21.46
C VAL A 136 11.57 38.56 21.08
N GLU A 137 12.86 38.52 21.38
CA GLU A 137 13.78 39.61 21.10
C GLU A 137 13.88 39.87 19.58
N LEU A 138 13.91 41.14 19.20
CA LEU A 138 14.07 41.58 17.81
C LEU A 138 15.39 41.08 17.20
N TRP A 139 16.39 40.83 18.03
CA TRP A 139 17.69 40.32 17.59
C TRP A 139 17.60 39.10 16.66
N TYR A 140 16.66 38.17 16.91
CA TYR A 140 16.47 36.99 16.07
C TYR A 140 16.08 37.31 14.62
N PHE A 141 15.48 38.48 14.39
CA PHE A 141 15.04 38.97 13.09
C PHE A 141 16.07 39.89 12.42
N SER A 142 17.17 40.18 13.12
CA SER A 142 18.32 40.89 12.54
C SER A 142 19.11 39.98 11.60
N PRO A 143 19.93 40.54 10.68
CA PRO A 143 20.83 39.75 9.85
C PRO A 143 21.78 38.86 10.66
N ASP A 144 22.19 39.29 11.86
CA ASP A 144 23.12 38.54 12.71
C ASP A 144 22.45 37.32 13.34
N GLY A 145 21.23 37.49 13.87
CA GLY A 145 20.43 36.37 14.39
C GLY A 145 20.04 35.36 13.32
N CYS A 146 19.73 35.83 12.10
CA CYS A 146 19.45 34.95 10.97
C CYS A 146 20.71 34.20 10.48
N ARG A 147 21.88 34.85 10.52
CA ARG A 147 23.16 34.21 10.16
C ARG A 147 23.54 33.13 11.16
N GLU A 148 23.41 33.40 12.45
CA GLU A 148 23.64 32.39 13.48
C GLU A 148 22.73 31.18 13.25
N THR A 149 21.44 31.41 12.98
CA THR A 149 20.49 30.34 12.66
C THR A 149 20.95 29.53 11.44
N ALA A 150 21.41 30.21 10.39
CA ALA A 150 21.89 29.55 9.17
C ALA A 150 23.17 28.72 9.40
N ASP A 151 24.04 29.16 10.31
CA ASP A 151 25.27 28.43 10.67
C ASP A 151 24.98 27.26 11.63
N ASP A 152 24.03 27.44 12.56
CA ASP A 152 23.53 26.35 13.41
C ASP A 152 22.87 25.27 12.53
N ALA A 153 22.06 25.64 11.53
CA ALA A 153 21.42 24.69 10.61
C ALA A 153 22.42 23.88 9.75
N LYS A 154 23.63 24.40 9.51
CA LYS A 154 24.70 23.66 8.81
C LYS A 154 25.48 22.73 9.74
N THR A 155 25.56 23.09 11.02
CA THR A 155 26.43 22.42 12.01
C THR A 155 25.68 21.37 12.82
N SER A 156 24.39 21.59 13.08
CA SER A 156 23.51 20.57 13.63
C SER A 156 23.07 19.65 12.49
N ALA A 157 23.74 18.51 12.34
CA ALA A 157 22.99 17.31 12.05
C ALA A 157 21.91 17.23 13.14
N ASP A 158 20.65 17.38 12.74
CA ASP A 158 19.47 17.54 13.59
C ASP A 158 19.12 16.23 14.33
N ASP A 159 20.11 15.60 14.99
CA ASP A 159 20.02 14.25 15.55
C ASP A 159 19.47 14.22 16.98
N THR A 160 19.22 15.38 17.60
CA THR A 160 18.67 15.46 18.96
C THR A 160 17.23 15.97 18.94
N PHE A 161 16.29 15.03 19.09
CA PHE A 161 14.86 15.30 19.21
C PHE A 161 14.41 15.29 20.68
N GLY A 162 13.60 16.27 21.05
CA GLY A 162 12.88 16.30 22.31
C GLY A 162 11.46 15.76 22.14
N LEU A 163 10.97 15.05 23.15
CA LEU A 163 9.56 14.67 23.26
C LEU A 163 8.78 15.86 23.82
N THR A 164 7.80 16.36 23.08
CA THR A 164 6.93 17.44 23.52
C THR A 164 5.48 17.02 23.44
N LYS A 165 4.72 17.25 24.52
CA LYS A 165 3.28 17.00 24.55
C LYS A 165 2.56 18.14 23.86
N VAL A 166 1.86 17.85 22.77
CA VAL A 166 0.97 18.79 22.08
C VAL A 166 -0.44 18.21 22.22
N GLU A 167 -1.27 18.89 23.00
CA GLU A 167 -2.61 18.41 23.38
C GLU A 167 -2.52 17.02 24.03
N ASP A 168 -3.01 15.97 23.37
CA ASP A 168 -3.03 14.58 23.85
C ASP A 168 -1.97 13.68 23.20
N PHE A 169 -1.14 14.22 22.31
CA PHE A 169 -0.12 13.45 21.59
C PHE A 169 1.29 13.85 22.02
N VAL A 170 2.19 12.86 22.03
CA VAL A 170 3.63 13.10 22.20
C VAL A 170 4.25 13.25 20.81
N THR A 171 4.79 14.44 20.53
CA THR A 171 5.42 14.77 19.25
C THR A 171 6.92 14.91 19.42
N LEU A 172 7.67 14.34 18.48
CA LEU A 172 9.12 14.52 18.38
C LEU A 172 9.39 15.84 17.65
N LYS A 173 10.17 16.72 18.29
CA LYS A 173 10.59 17.99 17.70
C LYS A 173 12.08 18.22 17.92
N PRO A 174 12.78 18.78 16.93
CA PRO A 174 14.17 19.22 17.10
C PRO A 174 14.35 20.07 18.35
N VAL A 175 15.32 19.72 19.21
CA VAL A 175 15.59 20.51 20.44
C VAL A 175 15.99 21.95 20.10
N ALA A 176 16.62 22.16 18.93
CA ALA A 176 16.96 23.49 18.41
C ALA A 176 15.74 24.41 18.23
N SER A 177 14.53 23.85 18.08
CA SER A 177 13.30 24.65 17.96
C SER A 177 12.84 25.29 19.28
N PHE A 178 13.41 24.87 20.42
CA PHE A 178 13.03 25.36 21.75
C PHE A 178 14.16 26.10 22.48
N LYS A 179 15.38 26.06 21.94
CA LYS A 179 16.54 26.63 22.59
C LYS A 179 16.73 28.09 22.18
N ALA A 180 16.66 28.98 23.16
CA ALA A 180 17.07 30.37 22.97
C ALA A 180 18.58 30.44 22.69
N SER A 181 18.98 31.34 21.79
CA SER A 181 20.39 31.63 21.54
C SER A 181 21.01 32.32 22.75
N ARG A 182 22.26 31.94 23.07
CA ARG A 182 23.07 32.64 24.07
C ARG A 182 23.57 34.00 23.59
N LYS A 183 23.54 34.24 22.28
CA LYS A 183 23.95 35.51 21.65
C LYS A 183 22.78 36.48 21.48
N ALA A 184 21.57 36.09 21.90
CA ALA A 184 20.41 36.95 21.81
C ALA A 184 20.61 38.23 22.63
N ILE A 185 20.49 39.37 21.95
CA ILE A 185 20.61 40.70 22.54
C ILE A 185 19.22 41.20 22.91
N GLN A 186 19.09 41.81 24.08
CA GLN A 186 17.83 42.42 24.52
C GLN A 186 17.50 43.66 23.67
N ASP A 187 16.21 43.92 23.44
CA ASP A 187 15.75 44.95 22.52
C ASP A 187 16.30 46.36 22.81
N HIS A 188 16.52 46.70 24.08
CA HIS A 188 17.06 48.01 24.47
C HIS A 188 18.59 48.13 24.32
N SER A 189 19.30 47.02 24.17
CA SER A 189 20.75 46.98 23.94
C SER A 189 21.10 46.81 22.45
N LEU A 190 20.10 46.72 21.58
CA LEU A 190 20.31 46.62 20.15
C LEU A 190 20.86 47.93 19.57
N GLU A 191 21.83 47.81 18.68
CA GLU A 191 22.24 48.95 17.88
C GLU A 191 21.08 49.43 17.00
N TRP A 192 21.00 50.73 16.77
CA TRP A 192 19.90 51.31 16.00
C TRP A 192 19.74 50.67 14.61
N ARG A 193 20.87 50.37 13.94
CA ARG A 193 20.87 49.71 12.63
C ARG A 193 20.29 48.29 12.71
N GLN A 194 20.62 47.54 13.76
CA GLN A 194 20.10 46.19 13.98
C GLN A 194 18.60 46.25 14.25
N PHE A 195 18.15 47.18 15.09
CA PHE A 195 16.73 47.44 15.34
C PHE A 195 15.95 47.78 14.06
N ASP A 196 16.48 48.70 13.24
CA ASP A 196 15.80 49.19 12.03
C ASP A 196 15.63 48.08 10.97
N LEU A 197 16.61 47.18 10.86
CA LEU A 197 16.52 46.00 10.00
C LEU A 197 15.60 44.92 10.60
N ALA A 198 15.77 44.63 11.89
CA ALA A 198 15.03 43.58 12.59
C ALA A 198 13.53 43.84 12.62
N LYS A 199 13.09 45.10 12.84
CA LYS A 199 11.66 45.43 12.87
C LYS A 199 10.96 45.11 11.55
N ASN A 200 11.64 45.34 10.41
CA ASN A 200 11.05 45.10 9.09
C ASN A 200 10.87 43.60 8.86
N SER A 201 11.89 42.82 9.21
CA SER A 201 11.82 41.36 9.20
C SER A 201 10.74 40.84 10.15
N PHE A 202 10.67 41.35 11.38
CA PHE A 202 9.63 40.98 12.35
C PHE A 202 8.21 41.22 11.80
N LEU A 203 7.95 42.42 11.25
CA LEU A 203 6.67 42.78 10.66
C LEU A 203 6.31 41.88 9.45
N LEU A 204 7.30 41.51 8.64
CA LEU A 204 7.11 40.55 7.56
C LEU A 204 6.69 39.17 8.09
N TYR A 205 7.29 38.70 9.19
CA TYR A 205 6.99 37.37 9.76
C TYR A 205 5.62 37.31 10.45
N ILE A 206 5.20 38.35 11.18
CA ILE A 206 3.83 38.37 11.75
C ILE A 206 2.76 38.39 10.63
N ASN A 207 3.07 39.04 9.49
CA ASN A 207 2.19 39.02 8.32
C ASN A 207 2.13 37.64 7.67
N LYS A 208 3.29 36.97 7.51
CA LYS A 208 3.37 35.59 7.01
C LYS A 208 2.61 34.61 7.92
N LEU A 209 2.69 34.79 9.23
CA LEU A 209 1.98 34.00 10.23
C LEU A 209 0.50 34.38 10.39
N LYS A 210 -0.01 35.30 9.57
CA LYS A 210 -1.42 35.71 9.55
C LYS A 210 -1.94 36.15 10.92
N TRP A 211 -1.13 36.90 11.67
CA TRP A 211 -1.58 37.53 12.91
C TRP A 211 -2.83 38.39 12.67
N PRO A 212 -3.74 38.58 13.63
CA PRO A 212 -4.91 39.42 13.41
C PRO A 212 -4.51 40.86 13.05
N ASP A 213 -5.19 41.43 12.05
CA ASP A 213 -4.83 42.73 11.47
C ASP A 213 -4.74 43.87 12.51
N LYS A 214 -5.56 43.81 13.56
CA LYS A 214 -5.51 44.78 14.66
C LYS A 214 -4.15 44.80 15.34
N HIS A 215 -3.55 43.63 15.58
CA HIS A 215 -2.23 43.51 16.21
C HIS A 215 -1.12 43.90 15.25
N GLN A 216 -1.21 43.49 13.98
CA GLN A 216 -0.24 43.93 12.96
C GLN A 216 -0.20 45.45 12.85
N ARG A 217 -1.37 46.12 12.75
CA ARG A 217 -1.44 47.58 12.68
C ARG A 217 -0.88 48.26 13.93
N ALA A 218 -1.23 47.76 15.12
CA ALA A 218 -0.72 48.32 16.37
C ALA A 218 0.81 48.25 16.46
N LEU A 219 1.40 47.11 16.10
CA LEU A 219 2.86 46.92 16.09
C LEU A 219 3.54 47.77 15.01
N THR A 220 2.95 47.86 13.82
CA THR A 220 3.45 48.77 12.78
C THR A 220 3.45 50.22 13.26
N MET A 221 2.35 50.70 13.85
CA MET A 221 2.28 52.07 14.39
C MET A 221 3.31 52.29 15.50
N PHE A 222 3.48 51.33 16.41
CA PHE A 222 4.48 51.38 17.48
C PHE A 222 5.89 51.57 16.91
N PHE A 223 6.30 50.73 15.96
CA PHE A 223 7.62 50.86 15.34
C PHE A 223 7.78 52.16 14.56
N MET A 224 6.73 52.60 13.84
CA MET A 224 6.79 53.88 13.13
C MET A 224 6.98 55.05 14.09
N ASN A 225 6.23 55.09 15.20
CA ASN A 225 6.36 56.14 16.21
C ASN A 225 7.77 56.21 16.81
N ILE A 226 8.41 55.06 17.04
CA ILE A 226 9.81 55.01 17.52
C ILE A 226 10.77 55.57 16.46
N VAL A 227 10.60 55.16 15.20
CA VAL A 227 11.50 55.56 14.10
C VAL A 227 11.31 57.03 13.71
N SER A 228 10.10 57.58 13.86
CA SER A 228 9.78 58.98 13.55
C SER A 228 9.83 59.90 14.78
N HIS A 229 10.27 59.42 15.94
CA HIS A 229 10.24 60.22 17.16
C HIS A 229 11.17 61.45 17.05
N PRO A 230 10.73 62.67 17.44
CA PRO A 230 11.52 63.89 17.32
C PRO A 230 12.90 63.82 17.98
N SER A 231 13.04 63.08 19.09
CA SER A 231 14.33 62.87 19.79
C SER A 231 15.41 62.23 18.93
N ARG A 232 15.06 61.63 17.78
CA ARG A 232 16.03 61.09 16.83
C ARG A 232 16.72 62.15 15.98
N SER A 233 16.14 63.34 15.90
CA SER A 233 16.70 64.51 15.22
C SER A 233 17.42 65.46 16.18
N GLU A 234 17.31 65.22 17.47
CA GLU A 234 17.99 66.02 18.49
C GLU A 234 19.48 65.63 18.54
N PRO A 235 20.40 66.60 18.55
CA PRO A 235 21.81 66.32 18.79
C PRO A 235 21.96 65.71 20.18
N TYR A 236 22.78 64.65 20.29
CA TYR A 236 23.06 63.94 21.53
C TYR A 236 23.49 64.98 22.59
N ARG A 237 22.65 65.19 23.61
CA ARG A 237 22.96 66.12 24.70
C ARG A 237 23.78 65.35 25.73
N GLU A 238 25.06 65.71 25.88
CA GLU A 238 26.00 65.17 26.87
C GLU A 238 25.47 65.26 28.31
#